data_AF-A0AAX6NE91-F1
#
_entry.id   AF-A0AAX6NE91-F1
#
_cell.length_a   1.000
_cell.length_b   1.000
_cell.length_c   1.000
_cell.angle_alpha   90.00
_cell.angle_beta   90.00
_cell.angle_gamma   90.00
#
_symmetry.space_group_name_H-M   'P 1'
#
loop_
_entity.id
_entity.type
_entity.pdbx_description
1 polymer ?
#
loop_
_entity_poly.entity_id
_entity_poly.type
_entity_poly.pdbx_seq_one_letter_code
_entity_poly.pdbx_strand_id
1 'polypeptide(L)'
;MNKYEYVKKQLAKTNKKNDENYIVTRIWHLINDYDIKINTQQFVIRSDNNQRIKYGLIDLYFPQFKLAIEIDEAHHKSVVNQSLDQIRKNDIVNALDCEFIRIDATQPIEEIHNEIDQVVQKINQLKDEIDFVPWDIDKEYNPSTYIEQGYIDADDNISLKTVADCCNVFGAGYNNGYQQSGAPHKFEEDTDIKRLLFFPNKEWNNKLLNNEDVFTEYSTDQLKNEDYFNKRMFKYNQKIALFAYSKTSTGNFEAVFKGLYALNREESRSKGVLTYNRISKIMPTYYPTGDIQPVRIAEAYNEAEYKVAHFYTEEQITKFKVKYSDKYKVVITATK
;
A
#
# COMPACT_ATOMS: atom_id res chain seq x y z
N MET A 1 9.90 10.12 -13.38
CA MET A 1 8.71 9.83 -14.20
C MET A 1 7.74 10.95 -13.93
N ASN A 2 7.32 11.67 -14.96
CA ASN A 2 6.33 12.74 -14.82
C ASN A 2 4.89 12.21 -15.01
N LYS A 3 3.89 13.06 -14.76
CA LYS A 3 2.46 12.71 -14.85
C LYS A 3 2.07 12.15 -16.22
N TYR A 4 2.55 12.76 -17.31
CA TYR A 4 2.26 12.31 -18.68
C TYR A 4 2.82 10.91 -18.96
N GLU A 5 4.09 10.66 -18.62
CA GLU A 5 4.71 9.34 -18.76
C GLU A 5 3.99 8.26 -17.96
N TYR A 6 3.52 8.59 -16.75
CA TYR A 6 2.75 7.69 -15.91
C TYR A 6 1.43 7.30 -16.60
N VAL A 7 0.62 8.28 -17.01
CA VAL A 7 -0.69 8.04 -17.63
C VAL A 7 -0.52 7.25 -18.92
N LYS A 8 0.45 7.62 -19.77
CA LYS A 8 0.78 6.89 -21.00
C LYS A 8 1.09 5.42 -20.72
N LYS A 9 1.87 5.13 -19.68
CA LYS A 9 2.17 3.74 -19.27
C LYS A 9 0.95 3.01 -18.75
N GLN A 10 0.06 3.65 -17.98
CA GLN A 10 -1.18 3.03 -17.53
C GLN A 10 -2.07 2.63 -18.71
N LEU A 11 -2.33 3.55 -19.64
CA LEU A 11 -3.18 3.26 -20.80
C LEU A 11 -2.56 2.18 -21.69
N ALA A 12 -1.24 2.23 -21.93
CA ALA A 12 -0.55 1.26 -22.79
C ALA A 12 -0.62 -0.19 -22.31
N LYS A 13 -0.84 -0.45 -21.01
CA LYS A 13 -1.01 -1.82 -20.48
C LYS A 13 -2.27 -2.50 -20.98
N THR A 14 -3.31 -1.72 -21.23
CA THR A 14 -4.65 -2.22 -21.63
C THR A 14 -4.70 -2.64 -23.10
N ASN A 15 -3.72 -2.24 -23.93
CA ASN A 15 -3.70 -2.40 -25.39
C ASN A 15 -3.86 -3.84 -25.92
N LYS A 16 -3.72 -4.87 -25.08
CA LYS A 16 -3.88 -6.28 -25.49
C LYS A 16 -5.32 -6.77 -25.46
N LYS A 17 -6.22 -6.00 -24.84
CA LYS A 17 -7.65 -6.30 -24.76
C LYS A 17 -8.42 -5.11 -25.34
N ASN A 18 -9.10 -5.32 -26.46
CA ASN A 18 -9.68 -4.24 -27.24
C ASN A 18 -10.79 -3.50 -26.48
N ASP A 19 -11.66 -4.27 -25.83
CA ASP A 19 -12.79 -3.73 -25.05
C ASP A 19 -12.30 -3.02 -23.79
N GLU A 20 -11.38 -3.65 -23.04
CA GLU A 20 -10.69 -3.02 -21.89
C GLU A 20 -10.07 -1.68 -22.28
N ASN A 21 -9.30 -1.66 -23.37
CA ASN A 21 -8.61 -0.46 -23.84
C ASN A 21 -9.60 0.66 -24.19
N TYR A 22 -10.64 0.34 -24.95
CA TYR A 22 -11.62 1.33 -25.38
C TYR A 22 -12.35 1.97 -24.19
N ILE A 23 -12.87 1.14 -23.29
CA ILE A 23 -13.66 1.60 -22.13
C ILE A 23 -12.78 2.40 -21.17
N VAL A 24 -11.59 1.89 -20.81
CA VAL A 24 -10.65 2.57 -19.89
C VAL A 24 -10.21 3.93 -20.46
N THR A 25 -9.83 3.97 -21.73
CA THR A 25 -9.36 5.22 -22.35
C THR A 25 -10.50 6.25 -22.48
N ARG A 26 -11.72 5.80 -22.80
CA ARG A 26 -12.90 6.68 -22.86
C ARG A 26 -13.25 7.26 -21.49
N ILE A 27 -13.28 6.44 -20.43
CA ILE A 27 -13.48 6.91 -19.05
C ILE A 27 -12.45 7.99 -18.70
N TRP A 28 -11.16 7.70 -18.90
CA TRP A 28 -10.08 8.65 -18.61
C TRP A 28 -10.23 9.98 -19.34
N HIS A 29 -10.56 9.95 -20.63
CA HIS A 29 -10.71 11.15 -21.44
C HIS A 29 -11.99 11.94 -21.15
N LEU A 30 -13.06 11.29 -20.68
CA LEU A 30 -14.29 11.97 -20.28
C LEU A 30 -14.21 12.59 -18.89
N ILE A 31 -13.50 11.95 -17.95
CA ILE A 31 -13.17 12.55 -16.65
C ILE A 31 -12.40 13.86 -16.88
N ASN A 32 -11.40 13.82 -17.78
CA ASN A 32 -10.60 14.98 -18.18
C ASN A 32 -10.05 15.82 -17.00
N ASP A 33 -9.70 15.13 -15.92
CA ASP A 33 -9.20 15.73 -14.69
C ASP A 33 -7.92 15.03 -14.27
N TYR A 34 -6.81 15.74 -14.37
CA TYR A 34 -5.47 15.18 -14.13
C TYR A 34 -5.07 15.20 -12.66
N ASP A 35 -5.92 15.73 -11.77
CA ASP A 35 -5.75 15.60 -10.33
C ASP A 35 -6.24 14.23 -9.82
N ILE A 36 -6.91 13.45 -10.67
CA ILE A 36 -7.35 12.10 -10.36
C ILE A 36 -6.31 11.10 -10.87
N LYS A 37 -5.81 10.27 -9.96
CA LYS A 37 -4.89 9.16 -10.27
C LYS A 37 -5.65 7.94 -10.77
N ILE A 38 -5.12 7.32 -11.83
CA ILE A 38 -5.58 6.01 -12.31
C ILE A 38 -4.50 4.94 -12.16
N ASN A 39 -4.91 3.72 -11.85
CA ASN A 39 -4.10 2.51 -11.92
C ASN A 39 -4.82 1.50 -12.81
N THR A 40 -4.17 1.01 -13.87
CA THR A 40 -4.73 -0.05 -14.71
C THR A 40 -4.10 -1.40 -14.36
N GLN A 41 -4.89 -2.46 -14.51
CA GLN A 41 -4.46 -3.85 -14.28
C GLN A 41 -3.87 -4.04 -12.87
N GLN A 42 -4.58 -3.53 -11.86
CA GLN A 42 -4.16 -3.60 -10.46
C GLN A 42 -4.36 -5.04 -9.94
N PHE A 43 -3.28 -5.68 -9.51
CA PHE A 43 -3.35 -7.01 -8.90
C PHE A 43 -4.06 -6.94 -7.55
N VAL A 44 -4.98 -7.88 -7.34
CA VAL A 44 -5.68 -8.10 -6.07
C VAL A 44 -5.74 -9.56 -5.72
N ILE A 45 -5.75 -9.85 -4.42
CA ILE A 45 -5.93 -11.19 -3.88
C ILE A 45 -7.43 -11.42 -3.69
N ARG A 46 -7.95 -12.51 -4.25
CA ARG A 46 -9.31 -13.01 -4.04
C ARG A 46 -9.23 -14.32 -3.26
N SER A 47 -9.85 -14.39 -2.09
CA SER A 47 -10.06 -15.66 -1.39
C SER A 47 -11.32 -16.31 -1.95
N ASP A 48 -11.30 -17.63 -2.18
CA ASP A 48 -12.51 -18.42 -2.44
C ASP A 48 -13.00 -19.11 -1.15
N ASN A 49 -14.29 -19.44 -1.06
CA ASN A 49 -14.93 -20.22 0.02
C ASN A 49 -14.17 -21.50 0.40
N ASN A 50 -13.39 -22.08 -0.52
CA ASN A 50 -12.55 -23.26 -0.28
C ASN A 50 -11.14 -22.93 0.23
N GLN A 51 -10.88 -21.71 0.71
CA GLN A 51 -9.56 -21.19 1.14
C GLN A 51 -8.47 -21.29 0.06
N ARG A 52 -8.86 -21.51 -1.21
CA ARG A 52 -7.95 -21.43 -2.35
C ARG A 52 -7.85 -19.99 -2.78
N ILE A 53 -6.62 -19.49 -2.83
CA ILE A 53 -6.32 -18.14 -3.25
C ILE A 53 -6.39 -18.06 -4.78
N LYS A 54 -7.21 -17.14 -5.29
CA LYS A 54 -7.22 -16.73 -6.68
C LYS A 54 -6.68 -15.31 -6.78
N TYR A 55 -5.92 -15.04 -7.82
CA TYR A 55 -5.48 -13.68 -8.12
C TYR A 55 -6.45 -13.06 -9.12
N GLY A 56 -6.91 -11.86 -8.83
CA GLY A 56 -7.69 -11.03 -9.75
C GLY A 56 -6.86 -9.87 -10.27
N LEU A 57 -7.22 -9.36 -11.45
CA LEU A 57 -6.80 -8.05 -11.91
C LEU A 57 -8.04 -7.15 -11.96
N ILE A 58 -7.94 -5.98 -11.36
CA ILE A 58 -8.89 -4.89 -11.56
C ILE A 58 -8.44 -4.14 -12.82
N ASP A 59 -9.33 -3.95 -13.78
CA ASP A 59 -9.00 -3.33 -15.06
C ASP A 59 -8.64 -1.84 -14.89
N LEU A 60 -9.43 -1.10 -14.10
CA LEU A 60 -9.19 0.29 -13.74
C LEU A 60 -9.49 0.57 -12.27
N TYR A 61 -8.57 1.22 -11.57
CA TYR A 61 -8.69 1.56 -10.14
C TYR A 61 -8.37 3.03 -9.90
N PHE A 62 -9.17 3.68 -9.06
CA PHE A 62 -9.02 5.07 -8.62
C PHE A 62 -8.68 5.11 -7.12
N PRO A 63 -7.39 5.27 -6.75
CA PRO A 63 -6.96 5.18 -5.36
C PRO A 63 -7.62 6.18 -4.42
N GLN A 64 -7.78 7.44 -4.86
CA GLN A 64 -8.37 8.52 -4.04
C GLN A 64 -9.82 8.23 -3.62
N PHE A 65 -10.54 7.45 -4.42
CA PHE A 65 -11.95 7.11 -4.18
C PHE A 65 -12.15 5.69 -3.66
N LYS A 66 -11.08 4.89 -3.57
CA LYS A 66 -11.17 3.44 -3.40
C LYS A 66 -12.24 2.83 -4.33
N LEU A 67 -12.18 3.17 -5.61
CA LEU A 67 -13.15 2.72 -6.62
C LEU A 67 -12.48 1.86 -7.68
N ALA A 68 -13.03 0.67 -7.93
CA ALA A 68 -12.59 -0.30 -8.91
C ALA A 68 -13.62 -0.47 -10.02
N ILE A 69 -13.17 -0.50 -11.27
CA ILE A 69 -13.98 -0.77 -12.46
C ILE A 69 -13.47 -2.07 -13.10
N GLU A 70 -14.39 -3.01 -13.34
CA GLU A 70 -14.14 -4.26 -14.06
C GLU A 70 -14.92 -4.30 -15.37
N ILE A 71 -14.30 -4.84 -16.41
CA ILE A 71 -14.84 -4.87 -17.77
C ILE A 71 -15.17 -6.32 -18.14
N ASP A 72 -16.46 -6.60 -18.29
CA ASP A 72 -16.96 -7.95 -18.54
C ASP A 72 -17.02 -8.23 -20.06
N GLU A 73 -15.95 -8.81 -20.61
CA GLU A 73 -15.86 -9.18 -22.04
C GLU A 73 -16.59 -10.52 -22.35
N ALA A 74 -16.99 -10.72 -23.61
CA ALA A 74 -17.70 -11.93 -24.05
C ALA A 74 -16.98 -13.24 -23.72
N HIS A 75 -15.65 -13.25 -23.79
CA HIS A 75 -14.81 -14.42 -23.48
C HIS A 75 -14.80 -14.79 -21.99
N HIS A 76 -15.21 -13.87 -21.11
CA HIS A 76 -15.36 -14.14 -19.68
C HIS A 76 -16.71 -14.80 -19.34
N LYS A 77 -17.78 -14.57 -20.13
CA LYS A 77 -19.14 -15.09 -19.82
C LYS A 77 -19.22 -16.63 -19.74
N SER A 78 -18.39 -17.38 -20.47
CA SER A 78 -18.39 -18.86 -20.44
C SER A 78 -17.78 -19.47 -19.18
N VAL A 79 -16.87 -18.76 -18.50
CA VAL A 79 -16.24 -19.16 -17.23
C VAL A 79 -17.02 -18.60 -16.03
N VAL A 80 -17.66 -17.46 -16.23
CA VAL A 80 -18.33 -16.64 -15.21
C VAL A 80 -19.73 -17.21 -14.86
N ASN A 81 -20.47 -17.80 -15.80
CA ASN A 81 -21.82 -18.33 -15.55
C ASN A 81 -21.91 -19.55 -14.61
N GLN A 82 -20.81 -20.26 -14.31
CA GLN A 82 -20.82 -21.37 -13.35
C GLN A 82 -20.46 -20.96 -11.92
N SER A 83 -20.03 -19.72 -11.67
CA SER A 83 -19.46 -19.32 -10.38
C SER A 83 -20.03 -18.03 -9.77
N LEU A 84 -20.79 -17.24 -10.55
CA LEU A 84 -21.23 -15.92 -10.11
C LEU A 84 -22.17 -15.90 -8.90
N ASP A 85 -23.14 -16.81 -8.78
CA ASP A 85 -24.09 -16.77 -7.66
C ASP A 85 -23.50 -17.25 -6.32
N GLN A 86 -22.36 -17.94 -6.35
CA GLN A 86 -21.66 -18.43 -5.15
C GLN A 86 -20.44 -17.56 -4.76
N ILE A 87 -19.83 -16.86 -5.73
CA ILE A 87 -18.80 -15.83 -5.53
C ILE A 87 -19.43 -14.51 -5.02
N ARG A 88 -20.72 -14.28 -5.33
CA ARG A 88 -21.51 -13.06 -5.01
C ARG A 88 -21.68 -12.69 -3.53
N LYS A 89 -21.16 -13.48 -2.59
CA LYS A 89 -21.26 -13.15 -1.15
C LYS A 89 -19.97 -13.23 -0.33
N ASN A 90 -18.86 -13.77 -0.85
CA ASN A 90 -17.69 -14.07 0.00
C ASN A 90 -16.28 -13.75 -0.59
N ASP A 91 -16.15 -13.26 -1.83
CA ASP A 91 -14.88 -13.45 -2.59
C ASP A 91 -14.13 -12.18 -3.07
N ILE A 92 -14.29 -11.04 -2.41
CA ILE A 92 -13.28 -9.95 -2.46
C ILE A 92 -13.19 -9.31 -1.07
N VAL A 93 -12.55 -9.98 -0.13
CA VAL A 93 -12.19 -9.33 1.15
C VAL A 93 -10.81 -9.83 1.54
N ASN A 94 -9.77 -9.02 1.25
CA ASN A 94 -8.63 -8.81 2.16
C ASN A 94 -7.52 -7.87 1.64
N ALA A 95 -7.81 -6.81 0.89
CA ALA A 95 -6.74 -5.79 0.69
C ALA A 95 -7.21 -4.37 0.44
N LEU A 96 -8.28 -4.18 -0.32
CA LEU A 96 -8.78 -2.85 -0.67
C LEU A 96 -10.25 -2.83 -0.27
N ASP A 97 -10.56 -2.10 0.79
CA ASP A 97 -11.93 -1.71 1.16
C ASP A 97 -12.46 -0.77 0.07
N CYS A 98 -12.72 -1.31 -1.13
CA CYS A 98 -13.03 -0.56 -2.33
C CYS A 98 -14.39 -0.97 -2.93
N GLU A 99 -15.06 0.02 -3.50
CA GLU A 99 -16.29 -0.18 -4.25
C GLU A 99 -15.98 -0.75 -5.65
N PHE A 100 -16.84 -1.64 -6.16
CA PHE A 100 -16.72 -2.23 -7.49
C PHE A 100 -17.88 -1.83 -8.40
N ILE A 101 -17.57 -1.39 -9.62
CA ILE A 101 -18.52 -1.18 -10.72
C ILE A 101 -18.10 -2.07 -11.89
N ARG A 102 -19.08 -2.65 -12.58
CA ARG A 102 -18.87 -3.49 -13.76
C ARG A 102 -19.46 -2.83 -14.99
N ILE A 103 -18.78 -2.95 -16.12
CA ILE A 103 -19.25 -2.51 -17.43
C ILE A 103 -19.34 -3.72 -18.36
N ASP A 104 -20.52 -3.99 -18.93
CA ASP A 104 -20.74 -5.14 -19.83
C ASP A 104 -20.35 -4.76 -21.27
N ALA A 105 -19.16 -5.16 -21.69
CA ALA A 105 -18.62 -4.85 -23.01
C ALA A 105 -19.30 -5.61 -24.17
N THR A 106 -20.30 -6.46 -23.89
CA THR A 106 -21.05 -7.20 -24.93
C THR A 106 -22.32 -6.50 -25.39
N GLN A 107 -22.68 -5.39 -24.75
CA GLN A 107 -23.85 -4.59 -25.08
C GLN A 107 -23.63 -3.73 -26.35
N PRO A 108 -24.71 -3.17 -26.94
CA PRO A 108 -24.57 -2.13 -27.95
C PRO A 108 -23.75 -0.94 -27.46
N ILE A 109 -23.07 -0.26 -28.37
CA ILE A 109 -22.14 0.83 -28.04
C ILE A 109 -22.81 1.97 -27.25
N GLU A 110 -24.09 2.24 -27.51
CA GLU A 110 -24.88 3.25 -26.82
C GLU A 110 -25.04 2.92 -25.33
N GLU A 111 -25.28 1.65 -24.99
CA GLU A 111 -25.44 1.22 -23.59
C GLU A 111 -24.10 1.21 -22.87
N ILE A 112 -23.02 0.77 -23.54
CA ILE A 112 -21.65 0.86 -23.01
C ILE A 112 -21.32 2.33 -22.71
N HIS A 113 -21.70 3.27 -23.58
CA HIS A 113 -21.47 4.70 -23.35
C HIS A 113 -22.29 5.21 -22.17
N ASN A 114 -23.54 4.78 -22.01
CA ASN A 114 -24.37 5.14 -20.86
C ASN A 114 -23.73 4.67 -19.53
N GLU A 115 -23.23 3.44 -19.47
CA GLU A 115 -22.54 2.90 -18.28
C GLU A 115 -21.23 3.68 -17.98
N ILE A 116 -20.47 4.02 -19.02
CA ILE A 116 -19.27 4.87 -18.90
C ILE A 116 -19.63 6.25 -18.35
N ASP A 117 -20.68 6.89 -18.87
CA ASP A 117 -21.10 8.22 -18.44
C ASP A 117 -21.56 8.21 -16.97
N GLN A 118 -22.24 7.14 -16.52
CA GLN A 118 -22.59 6.95 -15.11
C GLN A 118 -21.35 6.83 -14.21
N VAL A 119 -20.32 6.09 -14.65
CA VAL A 119 -19.04 6.00 -13.94
C VAL A 119 -18.37 7.38 -13.82
N VAL A 120 -18.33 8.15 -14.90
CA VAL A 120 -17.75 9.51 -14.91
C VAL A 120 -18.51 10.44 -13.96
N GLN A 121 -19.85 10.42 -14.01
CA GLN A 121 -20.70 11.21 -13.11
C GLN A 121 -20.43 10.86 -11.65
N LYS A 122 -20.35 9.57 -11.33
CA LYS A 122 -20.07 9.12 -9.97
C LYS A 122 -18.69 9.55 -9.48
N ILE A 123 -17.66 9.47 -10.32
CA ILE A 123 -16.32 9.93 -9.96
C ILE A 123 -16.32 11.42 -9.62
N ASN A 124 -17.03 12.24 -10.40
CA ASN A 124 -17.16 13.66 -10.12
C ASN A 124 -17.93 13.92 -8.81
N GLN A 125 -19.01 13.18 -8.55
CA GLN A 125 -19.74 13.26 -7.27
C GLN A 125 -18.86 12.88 -6.08
N LEU A 126 -18.14 11.77 -6.16
CA LEU A 126 -17.22 11.33 -5.10
C LEU A 126 -16.13 12.37 -4.83
N LYS A 127 -15.63 13.04 -5.88
CA LYS A 127 -14.67 14.13 -5.73
C LYS A 127 -15.24 15.31 -4.92
N ASP A 128 -16.50 15.65 -5.12
CA ASP A 128 -17.16 16.75 -4.42
C ASP A 128 -17.57 16.41 -2.98
N GLU A 129 -17.74 15.12 -2.67
CA GLU A 129 -18.18 14.63 -1.36
C GLU A 129 -17.03 14.43 -0.35
N ILE A 130 -15.80 14.29 -0.82
CA ILE A 130 -14.63 14.03 0.04
C ILE A 130 -13.74 15.27 0.17
N ASP A 131 -12.91 15.31 1.22
CA ASP A 131 -11.77 16.24 1.27
C ASP A 131 -10.71 15.80 0.25
N PHE A 132 -10.94 16.16 -1.01
CA PHE A 132 -10.16 15.68 -2.14
C PHE A 132 -8.74 16.25 -2.11
N VAL A 133 -7.76 15.35 -2.08
CA VAL A 133 -6.35 15.69 -2.22
C VAL A 133 -5.93 15.44 -3.67
N PRO A 134 -5.56 16.48 -4.45
CA PRO A 134 -5.08 16.33 -5.82
C PRO A 134 -3.88 15.39 -5.94
N TRP A 135 -3.86 14.58 -6.99
CA TRP A 135 -2.73 13.71 -7.27
C TRP A 135 -1.51 14.50 -7.71
N ASP A 136 -0.46 14.39 -6.90
CA ASP A 136 0.85 14.97 -7.15
C ASP A 136 1.92 13.87 -7.13
N ILE A 137 2.43 13.54 -8.33
CA ILE A 137 3.42 12.49 -8.53
C ILE A 137 4.78 12.82 -7.88
N ASP A 138 5.10 14.11 -7.72
CA ASP A 138 6.37 14.52 -7.14
C ASP A 138 6.31 14.41 -5.61
N LYS A 139 5.15 14.71 -5.01
CA LYS A 139 4.91 14.51 -3.57
C LYS A 139 4.74 13.05 -3.18
N GLU A 140 4.11 12.23 -4.03
CA GLU A 140 3.82 10.82 -3.73
C GLU A 140 5.07 10.01 -3.34
N TYR A 141 6.20 10.26 -4.01
CA TYR A 141 7.45 9.54 -3.75
C TYR A 141 8.41 10.27 -2.82
N ASN A 142 8.06 11.48 -2.36
CA ASN A 142 8.93 12.31 -1.55
C ASN A 142 8.70 11.99 -0.06
N PRO A 143 9.73 11.51 0.67
CA PRO A 143 9.63 11.26 2.11
C PRO A 143 9.13 12.47 2.91
N SER A 144 9.50 13.70 2.51
CA SER A 144 9.10 14.92 3.23
C SER A 144 7.58 15.08 3.33
N THR A 145 6.84 14.66 2.31
CA THR A 145 5.36 14.67 2.33
C THR A 145 4.81 13.93 3.55
N TYR A 146 5.36 12.75 3.81
CA TYR A 146 4.92 11.89 4.90
C TYR A 146 5.51 12.28 6.26
N ILE A 147 6.69 12.90 6.27
CA ILE A 147 7.28 13.50 7.47
C ILE A 147 6.41 14.66 7.97
N GLU A 148 5.98 15.54 7.06
CA GLU A 148 5.08 16.65 7.35
C GLU A 148 3.69 16.16 7.80
N GLN A 149 3.18 15.08 7.20
CA GLN A 149 1.96 14.40 7.65
C GLN A 149 2.09 13.80 9.07
N GLY A 150 3.31 13.42 9.49
CA GLY A 150 3.61 12.92 10.82
C GLY A 150 3.39 11.42 11.05
N TYR A 151 2.92 10.70 10.03
CA TYR A 151 2.79 9.24 10.02
C TYR A 151 2.73 8.66 8.60
N ILE A 152 2.95 7.35 8.50
CA ILE A 152 2.65 6.54 7.32
C ILE A 152 1.73 5.38 7.70
N ASP A 153 0.83 5.00 6.79
CA ASP A 153 -0.09 3.88 6.94
C ASP A 153 0.09 2.89 5.79
N ALA A 154 0.15 1.60 6.11
CA ALA A 154 0.19 0.53 5.13
C ALA A 154 -1.06 0.52 4.23
N ASP A 155 -2.22 0.93 4.75
CA ASP A 155 -3.48 0.96 3.99
C ASP A 155 -3.50 2.09 2.93
N ASP A 156 -2.64 3.11 3.07
CA ASP A 156 -2.44 4.16 2.06
C ASP A 156 -1.61 3.69 0.86
N ASN A 157 -1.09 2.45 0.89
CA ASN A 157 -0.25 1.87 -0.16
C ASN A 157 0.97 2.75 -0.52
N ILE A 158 1.58 3.37 0.49
CA ILE A 158 2.72 4.26 0.33
C ILE A 158 3.89 3.52 -0.31
N SER A 159 4.36 4.06 -1.43
CA SER A 159 5.44 3.51 -2.23
C SER A 159 6.61 4.48 -2.32
N LEU A 160 7.81 4.01 -1.99
CA LEU A 160 9.05 4.78 -2.04
C LEU A 160 10.04 4.13 -3.01
N LYS A 161 10.89 4.94 -3.65
CA LYS A 161 11.75 4.46 -4.75
C LYS A 161 12.94 3.68 -4.24
N THR A 162 13.57 4.13 -3.16
CA THR A 162 14.85 3.60 -2.70
C THR A 162 14.82 3.22 -1.22
N VAL A 163 15.82 2.44 -0.79
CA VAL A 163 16.02 2.17 0.65
C VAL A 163 16.35 3.45 1.41
N ALA A 164 17.06 4.39 0.78
CA ALA A 164 17.35 5.69 1.39
C ALA A 164 16.04 6.44 1.67
N ASP A 165 15.09 6.45 0.74
CA ASP A 165 13.78 7.08 0.94
C ASP A 165 13.01 6.41 2.08
N CYS A 166 13.02 5.08 2.14
CA CYS A 166 12.41 4.31 3.23
C CYS A 166 13.00 4.67 4.59
N CYS A 167 14.30 4.92 4.67
CA CYS A 167 14.95 5.37 5.90
C CYS A 167 14.68 6.86 6.19
N ASN A 168 14.63 7.68 5.15
CA ASN A 168 14.45 9.12 5.26
C ASN A 168 13.07 9.50 5.75
N VAL A 169 12.03 8.72 5.44
CA VAL A 169 10.68 8.93 6.01
C VAL A 169 10.66 8.83 7.55
N PHE A 170 11.67 8.16 8.12
CA PHE A 170 11.93 8.07 9.55
C PHE A 170 13.12 8.94 10.00
N GLY A 171 13.44 9.99 9.26
CA GLY A 171 14.43 11.00 9.65
C GLY A 171 15.90 10.57 9.53
N ALA A 172 16.22 9.59 8.68
CA ALA A 172 17.61 9.16 8.51
C ALA A 172 18.52 10.20 7.84
N GLY A 173 18.00 11.08 6.99
CA GLY A 173 18.79 12.16 6.35
C GLY A 173 19.88 11.67 5.38
N TYR A 174 19.66 10.54 4.70
CA TYR A 174 20.58 10.01 3.69
C TYR A 174 20.43 10.76 2.36
N ASN A 175 21.43 11.58 2.00
CA ASN A 175 21.45 12.35 0.75
C ASN A 175 22.18 11.63 -0.42
N ASN A 176 23.09 10.69 -0.11
CA ASN A 176 23.95 10.02 -1.09
C ASN A 176 23.50 8.59 -1.43
N GLY A 177 22.23 8.27 -1.18
CA GLY A 177 21.69 6.93 -1.32
C GLY A 177 22.13 5.97 -0.20
N TYR A 178 21.59 4.75 -0.23
CA TYR A 178 21.84 3.71 0.76
C TYR A 178 21.78 2.33 0.07
N GLN A 179 22.88 1.57 0.14
CA GLN A 179 23.04 0.35 -0.66
C GLN A 179 22.69 -0.95 0.08
N GLN A 180 22.50 -0.92 1.40
CA GLN A 180 22.11 -2.10 2.17
C GLN A 180 20.59 -2.34 2.07
N SER A 181 20.13 -3.51 2.51
CA SER A 181 18.70 -3.86 2.51
C SER A 181 17.89 -3.21 3.64
N GLY A 182 18.56 -2.55 4.59
CA GLY A 182 17.91 -1.89 5.72
C GLY A 182 18.92 -1.25 6.67
N ALA A 183 18.42 -0.46 7.61
CA ALA A 183 19.20 0.30 8.59
C ALA A 183 18.50 0.26 9.97
N PRO A 184 19.23 0.43 11.08
CA PRO A 184 18.59 0.67 12.37
C PRO A 184 17.81 1.99 12.36
N HIS A 185 16.67 2.01 13.04
CA HIS A 185 15.84 3.20 13.17
C HIS A 185 16.49 4.22 14.13
N LYS A 186 16.65 5.48 13.71
CA LYS A 186 17.39 6.48 14.50
C LYS A 186 16.67 6.95 15.76
N PHE A 187 15.34 6.84 15.79
CA PHE A 187 14.49 7.36 16.88
C PHE A 187 13.78 6.25 17.68
N GLU A 188 13.88 4.99 17.28
CA GLU A 188 13.23 3.84 17.93
C GLU A 188 14.27 2.73 18.10
N GLU A 189 14.83 2.61 19.29
CA GLU A 189 16.06 1.81 19.53
C GLU A 189 15.94 0.33 19.15
N ASP A 190 14.77 -0.28 19.36
CA ASP A 190 14.51 -1.71 19.08
C ASP A 190 13.90 -1.96 17.67
N THR A 191 14.00 -0.99 16.76
CA THR A 191 13.40 -1.06 15.44
C THR A 191 14.47 -0.99 14.34
N ASP A 192 14.40 -1.90 13.37
CA ASP A 192 15.10 -1.78 12.10
C ASP A 192 14.13 -1.39 10.97
N ILE A 193 14.62 -0.66 9.99
CA ILE A 193 13.91 -0.36 8.75
C ILE A 193 14.46 -1.30 7.68
N LYS A 194 13.60 -2.11 7.05
CA LYS A 194 14.06 -3.06 6.01
C LYS A 194 13.19 -3.02 4.77
N ARG A 195 13.86 -3.03 3.61
CA ARG A 195 13.25 -3.32 2.32
C ARG A 195 13.58 -4.76 1.92
N LEU A 196 12.56 -5.62 1.91
CA LEU A 196 12.73 -7.07 1.66
C LEU A 196 12.07 -7.51 0.36
N LEU A 197 12.66 -8.53 -0.27
CA LEU A 197 12.09 -9.21 -1.42
C LEU A 197 11.30 -10.44 -0.92
N PHE A 198 10.03 -10.56 -1.33
CA PHE A 198 9.15 -11.69 -0.96
C PHE A 198 8.91 -12.67 -2.10
N PHE A 199 9.94 -12.83 -2.95
CA PHE A 199 10.00 -13.89 -3.94
C PHE A 199 11.35 -14.60 -3.79
N PRO A 200 11.40 -15.93 -3.98
CA PRO A 200 12.63 -16.70 -3.81
C PRO A 200 13.75 -16.12 -4.69
N ASN A 201 14.91 -15.88 -4.08
CA ASN A 201 16.13 -15.55 -4.78
C ASN A 201 17.25 -16.53 -4.37
N LYS A 202 18.45 -16.38 -4.94
CA LYS A 202 19.55 -17.33 -4.73
C LYS A 202 19.96 -17.46 -3.26
N GLU A 203 19.80 -16.40 -2.46
CA GLU A 203 20.30 -16.35 -1.09
C GLU A 203 19.21 -16.30 -0.02
N TRP A 204 18.02 -15.80 -0.33
CA TRP A 204 16.93 -15.59 0.62
C TRP A 204 15.61 -16.10 0.07
N ASN A 205 14.80 -16.68 0.96
CA ASN A 205 13.46 -17.17 0.64
C ASN A 205 12.44 -16.60 1.63
N ASN A 206 12.29 -15.28 1.60
CA ASN A 206 11.33 -14.60 2.47
C ASN A 206 9.91 -14.83 1.97
N LYS A 207 8.96 -14.90 2.89
CA LYS A 207 7.53 -15.04 2.59
C LYS A 207 6.73 -14.04 3.40
N LEU A 208 5.82 -13.34 2.76
CA LEU A 208 4.79 -12.53 3.41
C LEU A 208 3.48 -13.30 3.23
N LEU A 209 2.76 -13.57 4.31
CA LEU A 209 1.44 -14.20 4.22
C LEU A 209 0.45 -13.25 3.52
N ASN A 210 -0.62 -13.80 2.95
CA ASN A 210 -1.54 -13.04 2.10
C ASN A 210 -2.33 -11.96 2.83
N ASN A 211 -2.64 -12.17 4.11
CA ASN A 211 -3.23 -11.15 4.98
C ASN A 211 -2.21 -10.08 5.42
N GLU A 212 -0.94 -10.26 5.03
CA GLU A 212 0.20 -9.43 5.37
C GLU A 212 0.49 -9.34 6.88
N ASP A 213 -0.19 -10.11 7.72
CA ASP A 213 -0.01 -10.04 9.17
C ASP A 213 1.24 -10.76 9.66
N VAL A 214 1.79 -11.68 8.86
CA VAL A 214 2.98 -12.45 9.23
C VAL A 214 3.94 -12.51 8.06
N PHE A 215 5.23 -12.36 8.34
CA PHE A 215 6.27 -12.70 7.38
C PHE A 215 7.36 -13.57 8.00
N THR A 216 8.03 -14.35 7.15
CA THR A 216 9.20 -15.14 7.52
C THR A 216 10.42 -14.71 6.71
N GLU A 217 11.59 -14.72 7.34
CA GLU A 217 12.87 -14.41 6.71
C GLU A 217 13.86 -15.54 7.00
N TYR A 218 14.45 -16.12 5.96
CA TYR A 218 15.49 -17.13 6.09
C TYR A 218 16.40 -17.19 4.86
N SER A 219 17.65 -17.53 5.10
CA SER A 219 18.66 -17.74 4.07
C SER A 219 18.56 -19.17 3.54
N THR A 220 18.77 -19.35 2.23
CA THR A 220 18.85 -20.67 1.59
C THR A 220 20.18 -21.38 1.89
N ASP A 221 21.21 -20.62 2.25
CA ASP A 221 22.45 -21.13 2.84
C ASP A 221 22.24 -21.41 4.34
N GLN A 222 22.44 -22.65 4.75
CA GLN A 222 22.19 -23.13 6.11
C GLN A 222 23.07 -22.44 7.16
N LEU A 223 24.39 -22.33 6.94
CA LEU A 223 25.31 -21.75 7.92
C LEU A 223 25.04 -20.25 8.09
N LYS A 224 24.78 -19.55 6.99
CA LYS A 224 24.36 -18.15 7.00
C LYS A 224 23.02 -17.98 7.71
N ASN A 225 22.08 -18.91 7.50
CA ASN A 225 20.78 -18.88 8.15
C ASN A 225 20.90 -19.09 9.67
N GLU A 226 21.69 -20.05 10.12
CA GLU A 226 21.91 -20.33 11.55
C GLU A 226 22.57 -19.14 12.26
N ASP A 227 23.60 -18.52 11.68
CA ASP A 227 24.22 -17.32 12.22
C ASP A 227 23.22 -16.14 12.28
N TYR A 228 22.48 -15.91 11.18
CA TYR A 228 21.50 -14.83 11.11
C TYR A 228 20.34 -15.03 12.11
N PHE A 229 19.82 -16.25 12.20
CA PHE A 229 18.76 -16.62 13.14
C PHE A 229 19.20 -16.35 14.58
N ASN A 230 20.39 -16.81 14.97
CA ASN A 230 20.92 -16.56 16.32
C ASN A 230 21.10 -15.07 16.60
N LYS A 231 21.63 -14.30 15.66
CA LYS A 231 21.77 -12.84 15.82
C LYS A 231 20.42 -12.16 16.02
N ARG A 232 19.39 -12.50 15.24
CA ARG A 232 18.04 -11.93 15.38
C ARG A 232 17.33 -12.35 16.66
N MET A 233 17.53 -13.58 17.13
CA MET A 233 16.90 -14.06 18.36
C MET A 233 17.46 -13.40 19.62
N PHE A 234 18.73 -12.97 19.62
CA PHE A 234 19.44 -12.62 20.86
C PHE A 234 20.21 -11.29 20.85
N LYS A 235 20.56 -10.73 19.69
CA LYS A 235 21.49 -9.58 19.58
C LYS A 235 20.91 -8.38 18.86
N TYR A 236 20.14 -8.59 17.80
CA TYR A 236 19.61 -7.51 16.97
C TYR A 236 18.27 -7.00 17.47
N ASN A 237 17.85 -5.87 16.91
CA ASN A 237 16.54 -5.28 17.11
C ASN A 237 15.43 -6.27 16.77
N GLN A 238 14.36 -6.24 17.57
CA GLN A 238 13.27 -7.21 17.53
C GLN A 238 12.10 -6.73 16.66
N LYS A 239 12.05 -5.44 16.32
CA LYS A 239 11.02 -4.88 15.45
C LYS A 239 11.55 -4.52 14.07
N ILE A 240 10.67 -4.61 13.07
CA ILE A 240 10.97 -4.27 11.67
C ILE A 240 9.86 -3.37 11.12
N ALA A 241 10.23 -2.14 10.75
CA ALA A 241 9.46 -1.32 9.83
C ALA A 241 9.66 -1.90 8.42
N LEU A 242 8.64 -2.59 7.91
CA LEU A 242 8.76 -3.40 6.71
C LEU A 242 8.33 -2.62 5.46
N PHE A 243 9.21 -2.61 4.46
CA PHE A 243 8.87 -2.28 3.09
C PHE A 243 9.03 -3.51 2.20
N ALA A 244 7.96 -3.92 1.54
CA ALA A 244 8.01 -4.99 0.55
C ALA A 244 8.52 -4.42 -0.79
N TYR A 245 9.56 -5.02 -1.37
CA TYR A 245 9.97 -4.70 -2.72
C TYR A 245 9.07 -5.44 -3.72
N SER A 246 8.14 -4.70 -4.30
CA SER A 246 7.11 -5.25 -5.17
C SER A 246 6.99 -4.44 -6.46
N LYS A 247 6.59 -5.13 -7.52
CA LYS A 247 6.23 -4.47 -8.77
C LYS A 247 4.92 -3.72 -8.56
N THR A 248 4.92 -2.40 -8.73
CA THR A 248 3.72 -1.57 -8.51
C THR A 248 2.93 -1.39 -9.81
N SER A 249 1.81 -0.67 -9.71
CA SER A 249 0.98 -0.32 -10.87
C SER A 249 1.75 0.49 -11.92
N THR A 250 2.93 1.04 -11.64
CA THR A 250 3.76 1.70 -12.68
C THR A 250 4.51 0.70 -13.56
N GLY A 251 4.54 -0.57 -13.17
CA GLY A 251 5.39 -1.60 -13.76
C GLY A 251 6.84 -1.58 -13.26
N ASN A 252 7.21 -0.57 -12.45
CA ASN A 252 8.51 -0.53 -11.77
C ASN A 252 8.44 -1.32 -10.46
N PHE A 253 9.61 -1.71 -9.96
CA PHE A 253 9.72 -2.21 -8.61
C PHE A 253 9.97 -1.06 -7.65
N GLU A 254 9.18 -0.99 -6.59
CA GLU A 254 9.24 0.06 -5.58
C GLU A 254 9.11 -0.58 -4.19
N ALA A 255 9.38 0.19 -3.15
CA ALA A 255 9.33 -0.24 -1.75
C ALA A 255 7.99 0.19 -1.14
N VAL A 256 7.08 -0.75 -0.97
CA VAL A 256 5.73 -0.50 -0.45
C VAL A 256 5.70 -0.76 1.04
N PHE A 257 5.27 0.23 1.83
CA PHE A 257 5.18 0.08 3.29
C PHE A 257 4.11 -0.95 3.68
N LYS A 258 4.45 -1.83 4.64
CA LYS A 258 3.57 -2.92 5.11
C LYS A 258 3.22 -2.86 6.59
N GLY A 259 3.87 -1.96 7.34
CA GLY A 259 3.65 -1.77 8.76
C GLY A 259 4.87 -2.07 9.61
N LEU A 260 4.65 -2.04 10.93
CA LEU A 260 5.59 -2.44 11.96
C LEU A 260 5.34 -3.88 12.38
N TYR A 261 6.39 -4.68 12.41
CA TYR A 261 6.33 -6.09 12.81
C TYR A 261 7.26 -6.35 13.99
N ALA A 262 6.90 -7.31 14.84
CA ALA A 262 7.71 -7.77 15.96
C ALA A 262 8.06 -9.25 15.81
N LEU A 263 9.27 -9.63 16.21
CA LEU A 263 9.74 -11.02 16.16
C LEU A 263 8.91 -11.90 17.09
N ASN A 264 8.28 -12.95 16.53
CA ASN A 264 7.65 -14.00 17.29
C ASN A 264 8.69 -15.08 17.64
N ARG A 265 9.32 -14.97 18.81
CA ARG A 265 10.40 -15.88 19.25
C ARG A 265 9.94 -17.33 19.41
N GLU A 266 8.72 -17.55 19.89
CA GLU A 266 8.20 -18.91 20.09
C GLU A 266 7.96 -19.60 18.76
N GLU A 267 7.27 -18.93 17.85
CA GLU A 267 7.00 -19.45 16.52
C GLU A 267 8.29 -19.59 15.70
N SER A 268 9.24 -18.66 15.87
CA SER A 268 10.54 -18.76 15.22
C SER A 268 11.31 -20.02 15.63
N ARG A 269 11.31 -20.35 16.92
CA ARG A 269 11.92 -21.60 17.43
C ARG A 269 11.19 -22.83 16.92
N SER A 270 9.86 -22.80 16.96
CA SER A 270 9.02 -23.93 16.52
C SER A 270 9.20 -24.24 15.03
N LYS A 271 9.28 -23.21 14.19
CA LYS A 271 9.41 -23.36 12.72
C LYS A 271 10.86 -23.45 12.23
N GLY A 272 11.84 -23.06 13.06
CA GLY A 272 13.25 -22.99 12.66
C GLY A 272 13.56 -21.84 11.67
N VAL A 273 12.65 -20.88 11.50
CA VAL A 273 12.81 -19.71 10.63
C VAL A 273 12.32 -18.47 11.36
N LEU A 274 12.97 -17.33 11.15
CA LEU A 274 12.55 -16.08 11.80
C LEU A 274 11.16 -15.71 11.32
N THR A 275 10.24 -15.54 12.25
CA THR A 275 8.82 -15.25 12.00
C THR A 275 8.44 -13.98 12.73
N TYR A 276 7.78 -13.06 12.05
CA TYR A 276 7.40 -11.75 12.58
C TYR A 276 5.90 -11.50 12.39
N ASN A 277 5.26 -10.97 13.43
CA ASN A 277 3.84 -10.62 13.42
C ASN A 277 3.68 -9.10 13.30
N ARG A 278 2.74 -8.64 12.49
CA ARG A 278 2.39 -7.22 12.35
C ARG A 278 1.76 -6.74 13.66
N ILE A 279 2.35 -5.71 14.26
CA ILE A 279 1.86 -5.09 15.49
C ILE A 279 1.23 -3.72 15.24
N SER A 280 1.51 -3.10 14.09
CA SER A 280 0.83 -1.88 13.66
C SER A 280 0.88 -1.74 12.14
N LYS A 281 -0.19 -1.24 11.53
CA LYS A 281 -0.20 -0.78 10.13
C LYS A 281 0.33 0.66 9.98
N ILE A 282 0.29 1.42 11.07
CA ILE A 282 0.65 2.83 11.10
C ILE A 282 1.94 3.01 11.90
N MET A 283 2.85 3.83 11.39
CA MET A 283 4.05 4.24 12.12
C MET A 283 4.21 5.77 12.06
N PRO A 284 4.70 6.40 13.15
CA PRO A 284 5.00 7.82 13.15
C PRO A 284 6.24 8.08 12.27
N THR A 285 6.26 9.25 11.64
CA THR A 285 7.41 9.72 10.85
C THR A 285 8.21 10.76 11.63
N TYR A 286 9.46 10.97 11.23
CA TYR A 286 10.41 11.78 11.98
C TYR A 286 11.15 12.74 11.05
N TYR A 287 11.30 13.98 11.50
CA TYR A 287 12.17 14.95 10.83
C TYR A 287 13.64 14.53 10.98
N PRO A 288 14.49 14.72 9.96
CA PRO A 288 15.92 14.46 10.07
C PRO A 288 16.58 15.22 11.22
N THR A 289 17.59 14.60 11.83
CA THR A 289 18.39 15.25 12.87
C THR A 289 19.09 16.49 12.30
N GLY A 290 18.78 17.67 12.82
CA GLY A 290 19.34 18.95 12.38
C GLY A 290 18.37 19.84 11.59
N ASP A 291 17.24 19.28 11.14
CA ASP A 291 16.18 20.06 10.50
C ASP A 291 15.33 20.79 11.55
N ILE A 292 14.76 21.93 11.15
CA ILE A 292 13.81 22.66 11.99
C ILE A 292 12.48 21.91 11.99
N GLN A 293 12.20 21.18 13.06
CA GLN A 293 10.92 20.49 13.25
C GLN A 293 9.85 21.48 13.77
N PRO A 294 8.63 21.48 13.20
CA PRO A 294 7.51 22.23 13.76
C PRO A 294 7.15 21.72 15.17
N VAL A 295 6.57 22.61 15.99
CA VAL A 295 6.15 22.25 17.35
C VAL A 295 5.13 21.12 17.29
N ARG A 296 5.43 20.00 17.94
CA ARG A 296 4.50 18.88 18.06
C ARG A 296 3.44 19.21 19.09
N ILE A 297 2.19 19.29 18.64
CA ILE A 297 1.06 19.68 19.49
C ILE A 297 0.28 18.46 20.02
N ALA A 298 0.36 17.31 19.34
CA ALA A 298 -0.28 16.08 19.79
C ALA A 298 0.38 14.82 19.22
N GLU A 299 0.01 13.68 19.79
CA GLU A 299 0.41 12.34 19.36
C GLU A 299 -0.77 11.38 19.40
N ALA A 300 -0.79 10.38 18.52
CA ALA A 300 -1.78 9.30 18.55
C ALA A 300 -1.14 7.97 18.97
N TYR A 301 -1.90 7.16 19.71
CA TYR A 301 -1.50 5.86 20.21
C TYR A 301 -2.54 4.80 19.89
N ASN A 302 -2.08 3.58 19.60
CA ASN A 302 -2.96 2.41 19.46
C ASN A 302 -3.30 1.79 20.84
N GLU A 303 -4.14 0.76 20.84
CA GLU A 303 -4.57 0.06 22.07
C GLU A 303 -3.40 -0.58 22.86
N ALA A 304 -2.30 -0.91 22.19
CA ALA A 304 -1.09 -1.44 22.81
C ALA A 304 -0.11 -0.33 23.26
N GLU A 305 -0.60 0.92 23.36
CA GLU A 305 0.17 2.11 23.72
C GLU A 305 1.36 2.41 22.81
N TYR A 306 1.40 1.82 21.61
CA TYR A 306 2.38 2.19 20.59
C TYR A 306 1.95 3.51 19.94
N LYS A 307 2.88 4.47 19.92
CA LYS A 307 2.70 5.74 19.23
C LYS A 307 2.66 5.52 17.72
N VAL A 308 1.58 5.94 17.07
CA VAL A 308 1.35 5.73 15.64
C VAL A 308 1.48 7.01 14.81
N ALA A 309 1.36 8.20 15.42
CA ALA A 309 1.46 9.46 14.69
C ALA A 309 1.95 10.63 15.54
N HIS A 310 2.61 11.59 14.88
CA HIS A 310 2.87 12.93 15.39
C HIS A 310 1.96 13.94 14.70
N PHE A 311 1.50 14.97 15.42
CA PHE A 311 0.71 16.06 14.86
C PHE A 311 1.33 17.42 15.17
N TYR A 312 1.28 18.30 14.17
CA TYR A 312 1.85 19.65 14.18
C TYR A 312 0.77 20.72 13.99
N THR A 313 -0.43 20.34 13.52
CA THR A 313 -1.59 21.23 13.38
C THR A 313 -2.89 20.55 13.83
N GLU A 314 -3.88 21.35 14.24
CA GLU A 314 -5.23 20.86 14.61
C GLU A 314 -5.96 20.20 13.43
N GLU A 315 -5.68 20.65 12.20
CA GLU A 315 -6.22 20.04 10.99
C GLU A 315 -5.74 18.59 10.83
N GLN A 316 -4.46 18.32 11.10
CA GLN A 316 -3.93 16.95 11.04
C GLN A 316 -4.62 16.03 12.05
N ILE A 317 -4.87 16.52 13.27
CA ILE A 317 -5.60 15.77 14.31
C ILE A 317 -7.01 15.44 13.82
N THR A 318 -7.72 16.44 13.27
CA THR A 318 -9.09 16.28 12.77
C THR A 318 -9.15 15.27 11.63
N LYS A 319 -8.27 15.40 10.63
CA LYS A 319 -8.18 14.46 9.49
C LYS A 319 -7.88 13.04 9.94
N PHE A 320 -6.95 12.89 10.88
CA PHE A 320 -6.61 11.58 11.43
C PHE A 320 -7.79 10.93 12.16
N LYS A 321 -8.49 11.68 13.02
CA LYS A 321 -9.66 11.17 13.74
C LYS A 321 -10.78 10.74 12.80
N VAL A 322 -11.07 11.54 11.76
CA VAL A 322 -12.05 11.21 10.73
C VAL A 322 -11.65 9.92 10.00
N LYS A 323 -10.41 9.85 9.50
CA LYS A 323 -9.89 8.69 8.76
C LYS A 323 -10.00 7.39 9.56
N TYR A 324 -9.73 7.44 10.86
CA TYR A 324 -9.70 6.24 11.70
C TYR A 324 -10.90 6.11 12.65
N SER A 325 -11.95 6.91 12.47
CA SER A 325 -13.17 6.87 13.28
C SER A 325 -12.89 6.83 14.79
N ASP A 326 -11.97 7.68 15.26
CA ASP A 326 -11.54 7.78 16.67
C ASP A 326 -10.97 6.48 17.30
N LYS A 327 -10.56 5.49 16.49
CA LYS A 327 -9.97 4.23 16.97
C LYS A 327 -8.67 4.41 17.77
N TYR A 328 -7.96 5.51 17.56
CA TYR A 328 -6.67 5.78 18.18
C TYR A 328 -6.79 6.89 19.23
N LYS A 329 -6.14 6.70 20.38
CA LYS A 329 -6.12 7.68 21.46
C LYS A 329 -5.20 8.84 21.08
N VAL A 330 -5.77 10.03 20.90
CA VAL A 330 -4.99 11.27 20.67
C VAL A 330 -4.72 11.97 22.01
N VAL A 331 -3.46 12.31 22.26
CA VAL A 331 -3.00 13.02 23.46
C VAL A 331 -2.33 14.33 23.04
N ILE A 332 -2.81 15.46 23.56
CA ILE A 332 -2.21 16.77 23.33
C ILE A 332 -0.90 16.85 24.11
N THR A 333 0.20 17.15 23.42
CA THR A 333 1.56 17.21 23.99
C THR A 333 1.98 18.62 24.38
N ALA A 334 1.28 19.65 23.91
CA ALA A 334 1.54 21.05 24.26
C ALA A 334 0.30 21.69 24.90
N THR A 335 0.40 22.01 26.19
CA THR A 335 -0.36 23.15 26.76
C THR A 335 0.41 24.40 26.38
N LYS A 336 -0.29 25.43 25.87
CA LYS A 336 0.27 26.74 25.53
C LYS A 336 1.17 27.31 26.63
#